data_AF-A0A288GTS7-F1
#
_entry.id   AF-A0A288GTS7-F1
#
_cell.length_a   1.000
_cell.length_b   1.000
_cell.length_c   1.000
_cell.angle_alpha   90.00
_cell.angle_beta   90.00
_cell.angle_gamma   90.00
#
_symmetry.space_group_name_H-M   'P 1'
#
loop_
_entity.id
_entity.type
_entity.pdbx_description
1 polymer ?
#
loop_
_entity_poly.entity_id
_entity_poly.type
_entity_poly.pdbx_seq_one_letter_code
_entity_poly.pdbx_strand_id
1 'polypeptide(L)'
;MKQVDGGIVLFDTIYIGDGEVPAGILLTLRLLQGETVAYTNVGTAVIDYPGEYELSGYNVISFVAPKGNQLNYIIRFGNKKIAYIQDEKSLDNDEVSDMDIWYVTQSQLKDVIDRRELGGDVKIVE
;
A
#
# COMPACT_ATOMS: atom_id res chain seq x y z
N MET A 1 -9.03 8.38 -5.01
CA MET A 1 -9.27 6.94 -4.80
C MET A 1 -10.75 6.69 -4.83
N LYS A 2 -11.16 5.44 -5.01
CA LYS A 2 -12.53 4.98 -4.85
C LYS A 2 -12.56 3.92 -3.76
N GLN A 3 -13.43 4.07 -2.76
CA GLN A 3 -13.69 3.01 -1.79
C GLN A 3 -14.59 1.95 -2.43
N VAL A 4 -14.28 0.68 -2.19
CA VAL A 4 -15.02 -0.48 -2.68
C VAL A 4 -15.18 -1.47 -1.54
N ASP A 5 -15.96 -2.53 -1.73
CA ASP A 5 -16.13 -3.54 -0.69
C ASP A 5 -14.79 -4.21 -0.36
N GLY A 6 -14.40 -4.17 0.91
CA GLY A 6 -13.16 -4.76 1.42
C GLY A 6 -11.86 -4.08 0.97
N GLY A 7 -11.88 -2.87 0.41
CA GLY A 7 -10.65 -2.15 0.06
C GLY A 7 -10.83 -0.82 -0.68
N ILE A 8 -9.75 -0.37 -1.32
CA ILE A 8 -9.70 0.86 -2.10
C ILE A 8 -9.09 0.62 -3.49
N VAL A 9 -9.53 1.41 -4.47
CA VAL A 9 -8.94 1.47 -5.80
C VAL A 9 -8.23 2.81 -6.00
N LEU A 10 -6.95 2.73 -6.39
CA LEU A 10 -6.09 3.86 -6.72
C LEU A 10 -5.85 3.89 -8.23
N PHE A 11 -6.01 5.07 -8.83
CA PHE A 11 -5.73 5.34 -10.25
C PHE A 11 -6.39 4.35 -11.23
N ASP A 12 -7.53 3.78 -10.83
CA ASP A 12 -8.32 2.80 -11.58
C ASP A 12 -7.61 1.46 -11.89
N THR A 13 -6.35 1.29 -11.46
CA THR A 13 -5.51 0.12 -11.82
C THR A 13 -4.95 -0.64 -10.63
N ILE A 14 -4.90 -0.03 -9.44
CA ILE A 14 -4.36 -0.64 -8.22
C ILE A 14 -5.50 -0.86 -7.23
N TYR A 15 -5.67 -2.09 -6.76
CA TYR A 15 -6.56 -2.42 -5.66
C TYR A 15 -5.73 -2.73 -4.41
N ILE A 16 -6.11 -2.14 -3.27
CA ILE A 16 -5.52 -2.45 -1.96
C ILE A 16 -6.65 -2.92 -1.06
N GLY A 17 -6.63 -4.19 -0.65
CA GLY A 17 -7.74 -4.78 0.09
C GLY A 17 -7.78 -6.31 0.07
N ASP A 18 -8.65 -6.87 0.92
CA ASP A 18 -8.87 -8.32 1.07
C ASP A 18 -10.24 -8.77 0.53
N GLY A 19 -11.08 -7.82 0.09
CA GLY A 19 -12.35 -8.10 -0.58
C GLY A 19 -12.23 -8.60 -2.02
N GLU A 20 -13.38 -8.63 -2.70
CA GLU A 20 -13.50 -8.96 -4.12
C GLU A 20 -12.76 -7.93 -4.98
N VAL A 21 -11.86 -8.40 -5.84
CA VAL A 21 -11.05 -7.52 -6.69
C VAL A 21 -11.92 -7.03 -7.85
N PRO A 22 -12.09 -5.71 -8.04
CA PRO A 22 -12.84 -5.18 -9.17
C PRO A 22 -12.23 -5.60 -10.52
N ALA A 23 -13.08 -5.74 -11.55
CA ALA A 23 -12.60 -6.05 -12.89
C ALA A 23 -11.69 -4.95 -13.46
N GLY A 24 -10.65 -5.35 -14.21
CA GLY A 24 -9.71 -4.42 -14.86
C GLY A 24 -8.52 -3.97 -13.99
N ILE A 25 -8.45 -4.43 -12.73
CA ILE A 25 -7.30 -4.18 -11.86
C ILE A 25 -6.06 -4.92 -12.38
N LEU A 26 -4.94 -4.20 -12.41
CA LEU A 26 -3.64 -4.72 -12.88
C LEU A 26 -2.76 -5.18 -11.71
N LEU A 27 -2.90 -4.51 -10.56
CA LEU A 27 -2.13 -4.77 -9.35
C LEU A 27 -3.04 -4.86 -8.14
N THR A 28 -2.98 -5.98 -7.43
CA THR A 28 -3.66 -6.20 -6.14
C THR A 28 -2.64 -6.27 -5.02
N LEU A 29 -2.84 -5.47 -3.99
CA LEU A 29 -2.05 -5.44 -2.77
C LEU A 29 -2.92 -5.90 -1.61
N ARG A 30 -2.59 -7.04 -0.97
CA ARG A 30 -3.39 -7.59 0.14
C ARG A 30 -3.08 -6.90 1.45
N LEU A 31 -4.03 -6.80 2.36
CA LEU A 31 -3.79 -6.11 3.64
C LEU A 31 -3.03 -6.99 4.62
N LEU A 32 -3.10 -8.31 4.45
CA LEU A 32 -2.47 -9.30 5.28
C LEU A 32 -1.46 -10.13 4.50
N GLN A 33 -0.39 -10.52 5.17
CA GLN A 33 0.62 -11.43 4.67
C GLN A 33 0.00 -12.82 4.48
N GLY A 34 0.03 -13.28 3.24
CA GLY A 34 -0.28 -14.64 2.83
C GLY A 34 0.91 -15.59 3.02
N GLU A 35 0.73 -16.82 2.54
CA GLU A 35 1.82 -17.79 2.48
C GLU A 35 2.86 -17.34 1.43
N THR A 36 4.14 -17.69 1.61
CA THR A 36 5.20 -17.34 0.65
C THR A 36 5.00 -18.07 -0.68
N VAL A 37 4.12 -17.56 -1.54
CA VAL A 37 3.80 -18.16 -2.83
C VAL A 37 3.74 -17.07 -3.90
N ALA A 38 4.62 -17.15 -4.90
CA ALA A 38 4.65 -16.18 -6.00
C ALA A 38 3.54 -16.51 -7.01
N TYR A 39 2.45 -15.74 -7.02
CA TYR A 39 1.41 -15.84 -8.04
C TYR A 39 1.63 -14.80 -9.14
N THR A 40 2.19 -15.24 -10.27
CA THR A 40 2.12 -14.48 -11.53
C THR A 40 1.08 -15.13 -12.43
N ASN A 41 -0.19 -14.73 -12.28
CA ASN A 41 -1.18 -15.04 -13.31
C ASN A 41 -0.99 -14.07 -14.49
N VAL A 42 -1.16 -14.60 -15.71
CA VAL A 42 -0.98 -13.83 -16.94
C VAL A 42 -2.04 -12.73 -17.00
N GLY A 43 -1.67 -11.49 -16.64
CA GLY A 43 -2.50 -10.29 -16.78
C GLY A 43 -2.77 -9.50 -15.49
N THR A 44 -2.61 -10.11 -14.31
CA THR A 44 -2.84 -9.44 -13.01
C THR A 44 -1.76 -9.85 -12.00
N ALA A 45 -1.14 -8.89 -11.34
CA ALA A 45 -0.19 -9.16 -10.27
C ALA A 45 -0.86 -9.06 -8.89
N VAL A 46 -0.54 -10.01 -8.01
CA VAL A 46 -0.98 -10.00 -6.61
C VAL A 46 0.26 -9.96 -5.73
N ILE A 47 0.29 -9.03 -4.78
CA ILE A 47 1.31 -8.93 -3.75
C ILE A 47 0.64 -9.13 -2.39
N ASP A 48 1.00 -10.22 -1.74
CA ASP A 48 0.54 -10.62 -0.41
C ASP A 48 1.73 -11.10 0.46
N TYR A 49 2.95 -10.77 0.07
CA TYR A 49 4.16 -11.11 0.82
C TYR A 49 5.12 -9.91 0.88
N PRO A 50 5.98 -9.80 1.91
CA PRO A 50 7.02 -8.77 1.97
C PRO A 50 8.07 -8.95 0.89
N GLY A 51 8.55 -7.84 0.33
CA GLY A 51 9.58 -7.85 -0.69
C GLY A 51 9.51 -6.62 -1.59
N GLU A 52 10.40 -6.59 -2.57
CA GLU A 52 10.43 -5.57 -3.61
C GLU A 52 9.96 -6.19 -4.93
N TYR A 53 9.04 -5.49 -5.60
CA TYR A 53 8.39 -5.98 -6.81
C TYR A 53 8.45 -4.91 -7.89
N GLU A 54 8.87 -5.31 -9.09
CA GLU A 54 8.84 -4.48 -10.29
C GLU A 54 7.88 -5.10 -11.30
N LEU A 55 6.79 -4.39 -11.60
CA LEU A 55 5.66 -4.93 -12.35
C LEU A 55 5.11 -3.85 -13.27
N SER A 56 5.22 -3.97 -14.59
CA SER A 56 4.52 -3.13 -15.58
C SER A 56 4.55 -1.60 -15.27
N GLY A 57 5.71 -1.07 -14.86
CA GLY A 57 5.89 0.35 -14.53
C GLY A 57 5.55 0.75 -13.08
N TYR A 58 5.14 -0.21 -12.26
CA TYR A 58 5.03 -0.07 -10.80
C TYR A 58 6.30 -0.63 -10.14
N ASN A 59 6.85 0.10 -9.19
CA ASN A 59 7.79 -0.43 -8.22
C ASN A 59 7.12 -0.41 -6.84
N VAL A 60 7.01 -1.58 -6.22
CA VAL A 60 6.30 -1.75 -4.95
C VAL A 60 7.26 -2.34 -3.92
N ILE A 61 7.40 -1.65 -2.79
CA ILE A 61 8.03 -2.22 -1.60
C ILE A 61 6.90 -2.63 -0.66
N SER A 62 6.85 -3.91 -0.31
CA SER A 62 5.91 -4.51 0.64
C SER A 62 6.67 -4.90 1.91
N PHE A 63 6.16 -4.54 3.07
CA PHE A 63 6.79 -4.86 4.35
C PHE A 63 5.76 -5.06 5.46
N VAL A 64 6.05 -5.98 6.39
CA VAL A 64 5.13 -6.31 7.48
C VAL A 64 5.15 -5.20 8.54
N ALA A 65 3.96 -4.86 9.05
CA ALA A 65 3.80 -4.13 10.29
C ALA A 65 4.57 -4.82 11.44
N PRO A 66 5.28 -4.08 12.32
CA PRO A 66 6.07 -4.68 13.40
C PRO A 66 5.28 -5.55 14.40
N LYS A 67 3.95 -5.42 14.44
CA LYS A 67 3.07 -6.18 15.32
C LYS A 67 1.95 -6.84 14.52
N GLY A 68 2.25 -8.00 13.94
CA GLY A 68 1.24 -8.86 13.30
C GLY A 68 1.68 -9.29 11.92
N ASN A 69 0.70 -9.44 11.03
CA ASN A 69 0.87 -9.87 9.65
C ASN A 69 0.33 -8.84 8.66
N GLN A 70 0.06 -7.60 9.08
CA GLN A 70 -0.41 -6.55 8.19
C GLN A 70 0.71 -6.13 7.22
N LEU A 71 0.37 -5.91 5.95
CA LEU A 71 1.31 -5.44 4.94
C LEU A 71 1.16 -3.94 4.69
N ASN A 72 2.29 -3.25 4.74
CA ASN A 72 2.43 -1.87 4.38
C ASN A 72 3.10 -1.76 3.01
N TYR A 73 2.82 -0.67 2.30
CA TYR A 73 3.27 -0.51 0.94
C TYR A 73 3.88 0.85 0.68
N ILE A 74 4.95 0.86 -0.09
CA ILE A 74 5.43 2.03 -0.82
C ILE A 74 5.29 1.71 -2.30
N ILE A 75 4.52 2.52 -3.01
CA ILE A 75 4.18 2.33 -4.42
C ILE A 75 4.75 3.51 -5.19
N ARG A 76 5.65 3.21 -6.13
CA ARG A 76 6.19 4.16 -7.09
C ARG A 76 5.56 3.90 -8.45
N PHE A 77 4.92 4.91 -9.01
CA PHE A 77 4.29 4.83 -10.33
C PHE A 77 4.43 6.16 -11.06
N GLY A 78 5.13 6.14 -12.20
CA GLY A 78 5.56 7.37 -12.88
C GLY A 78 6.38 8.25 -11.94
N ASN A 79 5.96 9.51 -11.78
CA ASN A 79 6.61 10.47 -10.86
C ASN A 79 5.93 10.55 -9.49
N LYS A 80 5.09 9.57 -9.11
CA LYS A 80 4.39 9.56 -7.82
C LYS A 80 4.97 8.52 -6.88
N LYS A 81 5.19 8.90 -5.62
CA LYS A 81 5.51 8.03 -4.49
C LYS A 81 4.34 8.02 -3.50
N ILE A 82 3.77 6.85 -3.27
CA ILE A 82 2.56 6.68 -2.45
C ILE A 82 2.87 5.71 -1.32
N ALA A 83 2.42 6.00 -0.11
CA ALA A 83 2.48 5.07 1.00
C ALA A 83 1.09 4.57 1.40
N TYR A 84 0.98 3.29 1.75
CA TYR A 84 -0.16 2.71 2.46
C TYR A 84 0.34 2.17 3.80
N ILE A 85 -0.03 2.83 4.90
CA ILE A 85 0.51 2.56 6.24
C ILE A 85 -0.63 2.22 7.20
N GLN A 86 -0.50 1.08 7.88
CA GLN A 86 -1.53 0.53 8.77
C GLN A 86 -1.23 0.77 10.26
N ASP A 87 0.01 1.11 10.62
CA ASP A 87 0.43 1.33 12.00
C ASP A 87 1.55 2.38 12.15
N GLU A 88 1.68 2.94 13.35
CA GLU A 88 2.61 4.05 13.60
C GLU A 88 4.07 3.61 13.53
N LYS A 89 4.40 2.39 13.97
CA LYS A 89 5.79 1.92 13.99
C LYS A 89 6.32 1.66 12.58
N SER A 90 5.45 1.38 11.62
CA SER A 90 5.84 1.29 10.22
C SER A 90 6.32 2.61 9.62
N LEU A 91 6.03 3.75 10.25
CA LEU A 91 6.64 5.05 9.88
C LEU A 91 8.12 5.14 10.24
N ASP A 92 8.65 4.21 11.04
CA ASP A 92 10.08 4.15 11.40
C ASP A 92 10.91 3.36 10.36
N ASN A 93 10.29 2.85 9.29
CA ASN A 93 10.99 2.14 8.22
C ASN A 93 11.80 3.13 7.35
N ASP A 94 13.06 2.84 7.08
CA ASP A 94 13.98 3.72 6.33
C ASP A 94 13.48 4.06 4.90
N GLU A 95 12.70 3.19 4.28
CA GLU A 95 12.11 3.44 2.96
C GLU A 95 10.94 4.47 3.01
N VAL A 96 10.38 4.68 4.20
CA VAL A 96 9.23 5.56 4.45
C VAL A 96 9.69 7.01 4.65
N SER A 97 9.87 7.68 3.52
CA SER A 97 10.26 9.10 3.44
C SER A 97 9.67 9.77 2.20
N ASP A 98 9.43 11.08 2.25
CA ASP A 98 9.12 11.92 1.08
C ASP A 98 8.00 11.38 0.18
N MET A 99 6.85 11.01 0.76
CA MET A 99 5.70 10.52 -0.01
C MET A 99 4.89 11.69 -0.55
N ASP A 100 4.39 11.57 -1.78
CA ASP A 100 3.44 12.54 -2.34
C ASP A 100 2.05 12.37 -1.70
N ILE A 101 1.66 11.12 -1.45
CA ILE A 101 0.34 10.76 -0.91
C ILE A 101 0.48 9.64 0.11
N TRP A 102 -0.16 9.81 1.26
CA TRP A 102 -0.29 8.80 2.30
C TRP A 102 -1.72 8.29 2.34
N TYR A 103 -1.89 6.97 2.33
CA TYR A 103 -3.13 6.30 2.69
C TYR A 103 -2.92 5.63 4.04
N VAL A 104 -3.65 6.05 5.06
CA VAL A 104 -3.46 5.60 6.44
C VAL A 104 -4.76 5.05 7.01
N THR A 105 -4.70 3.96 7.75
CA THR A 105 -5.91 3.31 8.31
C THR A 105 -6.40 3.93 9.61
N GLN A 106 -5.64 4.86 10.19
CA GLN A 106 -5.94 5.46 11.50
C GLN A 106 -5.66 6.96 11.45
N SER A 107 -6.60 7.76 11.96
CA SER A 107 -6.47 9.23 11.98
C SER A 107 -5.22 9.71 12.73
N GLN A 108 -4.84 9.02 13.81
CA GLN A 108 -3.65 9.36 14.58
C GLN A 108 -2.34 9.29 13.78
N LEU A 109 -2.29 8.50 12.69
CA LEU A 109 -1.11 8.46 11.81
C LEU A 109 -0.90 9.79 11.09
N LYS A 110 -1.98 10.51 10.78
CA LYS A 110 -1.87 11.85 10.21
C LYS A 110 -1.13 12.79 11.17
N ASP A 111 -1.51 12.78 12.44
CA ASP A 111 -0.88 13.64 13.45
C ASP A 111 0.61 13.30 13.64
N VAL A 112 0.97 12.02 13.49
CA VAL A 112 2.37 11.56 13.56
C VAL A 112 3.15 12.01 12.33
N ILE A 113 2.59 11.86 11.13
CA ILE A 113 3.19 12.31 9.86
C ILE A 113 3.44 13.82 9.90
N ASP A 114 2.44 14.59 10.32
CA ASP A 114 2.54 16.05 10.43
C ASP A 114 3.59 16.47 11.46
N ARG A 115 3.58 15.85 12.66
CA ARG A 115 4.54 16.14 13.73
C ARG A 115 5.98 15.81 13.35
N ARG A 116 6.18 14.76 12.55
CA ARG A 116 7.50 14.32 12.05
C ARG A 116 7.91 15.04 10.76
N GLU A 117 7.07 15.94 10.25
CA GLU A 117 7.33 16.74 9.04
C GLU A 117 7.65 15.87 7.80
N LEU A 118 7.02 14.69 7.67
CA LEU A 118 7.30 13.76 6.57
C LEU A 118 6.71 14.20 5.21
N GLY A 119 5.97 15.32 5.17
CA GLY A 119 5.38 15.91 3.97
C GLY A 119 4.22 15.10 3.38
N GLY A 120 3.70 15.53 2.22
CA GLY A 120 2.68 14.79 1.46
C GLY A 120 1.21 15.05 1.84
N ASP A 121 0.29 14.59 0.99
CA ASP A 121 -1.16 14.65 1.22
C ASP A 121 -1.65 13.38 1.95
N VAL A 122 -2.23 13.53 3.14
CA VAL A 122 -2.66 12.40 3.97
C VAL A 122 -4.15 12.11 3.79
N LYS A 123 -4.46 10.87 3.44
CA LYS A 123 -5.81 10.35 3.24
C LYS A 123 -6.07 9.21 4.20
N ILE A 124 -7.08 9.37 5.04
CA ILE A 124 -7.51 8.31 5.94
C ILE A 124 -8.42 7.35 5.15
N VAL A 125 -8.17 6.06 5.27
CA VAL A 125 -8.97 4.99 4.65
C VAL A 125 -9.70 4.24 5.76
N GLU A 126 -11.01 4.13 5.61
CA GLU A 126 -11.93 3.45 6.55
C GLU A 126 -12.24 2.03 6.10
#